data_AF-A0A7S2ML56-F1
#
_entry.id   AF-A0A7S2ML56-F1
#
_cell.length_a   1.000
_cell.length_b   1.000
_cell.length_c   1.000
_cell.angle_alpha   90.00
_cell.angle_beta   90.00
_cell.angle_gamma   90.00
#
_symmetry.space_group_name_H-M   'P 1'
#
loop_
_entity.id
_entity.type
_entity.pdbx_description
1 polymer ?
#
loop_
_entity_poly.entity_id
_entity_poly.type
_entity_poly.pdbx_seq_one_letter_code
_entity_poly.pdbx_strand_id
1 'polypeptide(L)'
;MKKYYEGTAPLLDVLKRIAEENNKTVAQVSINWVMMKGAVPIPGARNANMAEDNFNAMGWALSLDEVAELDDASARCEEFSNGGFELV
;
A
#
# COMPACT_ATOMS: atom_id res chain seq x y z
N MET A 1 -1.33 17.74 4.05
CA MET A 1 -1.91 16.78 3.09
C MET A 1 -1.27 16.87 1.71
N LYS A 2 -1.28 18.03 1.03
CA LYS A 2 -0.71 18.18 -0.33
C LYS A 2 0.77 17.74 -0.46
N LYS A 3 1.63 18.18 0.47
CA LYS A 3 3.05 17.77 0.54
C LYS A 3 3.25 16.25 0.57
N TYR A 4 2.51 15.54 1.43
CA TYR A 4 2.61 14.09 1.56
C TYR A 4 2.09 13.34 0.33
N TYR A 5 1.07 13.88 -0.35
CA TYR A 5 0.58 13.31 -1.59
C TYR A 5 1.61 13.43 -2.73
N GLU A 6 2.28 14.57 -2.86
CA GLU A 6 3.33 14.78 -3.86
C GLU A 6 4.54 13.87 -3.60
N GLY A 7 4.95 13.70 -2.34
CA GLY A 7 6.04 12.80 -1.94
C GLY A 7 5.73 11.31 -2.10
N THR A 8 4.46 10.92 -2.26
CA THR A 8 4.04 9.51 -2.42
C THR A 8 3.58 9.17 -3.82
N ALA A 9 3.56 10.14 -4.75
CA ALA A 9 3.10 9.92 -6.12
C ALA A 9 3.80 8.75 -6.84
N PRO A 10 5.14 8.58 -6.76
CA PRO A 10 5.80 7.46 -7.43
C PRO A 10 5.35 6.08 -6.93
N LEU A 11 5.14 5.94 -5.62
CA LEU A 11 4.62 4.69 -5.03
C LEU A 11 3.18 4.44 -5.45
N LEU A 12 2.36 5.50 -5.49
CA LEU A 12 0.96 5.39 -5.92
C LEU A 12 0.83 4.92 -7.38
N ASP A 13 1.74 5.33 -8.26
CA ASP A 13 1.73 4.91 -9.66
C ASP A 13 2.08 3.41 -9.81
N VAL A 14 3.07 2.93 -9.05
CA VAL A 14 3.40 1.49 -9.00
C VAL A 14 2.23 0.67 -8.46
N LEU A 15 1.63 1.12 -7.34
CA LEU A 15 0.45 0.47 -6.77
C LEU A 15 -0.72 0.37 -7.76
N LYS A 16 -1.00 1.44 -8.52
CA LYS A 16 -2.06 1.45 -9.52
C LYS A 16 -1.78 0.48 -10.66
N ARG A 17 -0.55 0.46 -11.17
CA ARG A 17 -0.17 -0.44 -12.27
C ARG A 17 -0.30 -1.91 -11.85
N ILE A 18 0.25 -2.28 -10.70
CA ILE A 18 0.14 -3.65 -10.15
C ILE A 18 -1.33 -4.02 -9.89
N ALA A 19 -2.13 -3.08 -9.38
CA ALA A 19 -3.55 -3.29 -9.15
C ALA A 19 -4.30 -3.59 -10.46
N GLU A 20 -4.02 -2.86 -11.54
CA GLU A 20 -4.59 -3.11 -12.87
C GLU A 20 -4.16 -4.47 -13.42
N GLU A 21 -2.86 -4.79 -13.38
CA GLU A 21 -2.29 -6.06 -13.87
C GLU A 21 -2.87 -7.29 -13.15
N ASN A 22 -3.18 -7.18 -11.87
CA ASN A 22 -3.73 -8.27 -11.06
C ASN A 22 -5.27 -8.26 -10.96
N ASN A 23 -5.94 -7.28 -11.56
CA ASN A 23 -7.38 -7.03 -11.40
C ASN A 23 -7.79 -6.91 -9.91
N LYS A 24 -7.09 -6.03 -9.20
CA LYS A 24 -7.23 -5.75 -7.77
C LYS A 24 -7.40 -4.25 -7.53
N THR A 25 -7.74 -3.88 -6.29
CA THR A 25 -7.73 -2.47 -5.88
C THR A 25 -6.37 -2.08 -5.31
N VAL A 26 -6.03 -0.78 -5.33
CA VAL A 26 -4.82 -0.26 -4.68
C VAL A 26 -4.80 -0.61 -3.19
N ALA A 27 -5.96 -0.63 -2.52
CA ALA A 27 -6.08 -1.05 -1.12
C ALA A 27 -5.72 -2.53 -0.95
N GLN A 28 -6.24 -3.40 -1.80
CA GLN A 28 -5.92 -4.83 -1.79
C GLN A 28 -4.44 -5.10 -2.04
N VAL A 29 -3.81 -4.42 -3.01
CA VAL A 29 -2.37 -4.53 -3.27
C VAL A 29 -1.57 -4.07 -2.05
N SER A 30 -1.93 -2.94 -1.45
CA SER A 30 -1.24 -2.41 -0.25
C SER A 30 -1.32 -3.37 0.94
N ILE A 31 -2.49 -3.96 1.18
CA ILE A 31 -2.70 -4.96 2.24
C ILE A 31 -1.89 -6.23 1.95
N ASN A 32 -1.90 -6.70 0.70
CA ASN A 32 -1.12 -7.86 0.26
C ASN A 32 0.38 -7.62 0.45
N TRP A 33 0.88 -6.44 0.08
CA TRP A 33 2.28 -6.07 0.26
C TRP A 33 2.69 -6.12 1.74
N VAL A 34 1.89 -5.58 2.67
CA VAL A 34 2.15 -5.70 4.12
C VAL A 34 2.21 -7.17 4.57
N MET A 35 1.32 -8.03 4.07
CA MET A 35 1.37 -9.47 4.36
C MET A 35 2.65 -10.12 3.84
N MET A 36 3.11 -9.74 2.64
CA MET A 36 4.36 -10.24 2.05
C MET A 36 5.61 -9.84 2.86
N LYS A 37 5.54 -8.76 3.64
CA LYS A 37 6.61 -8.38 4.59
C LYS A 37 6.57 -9.19 5.90
N GLY A 38 5.67 -10.16 6.03
CA GLY A 38 5.52 -11.01 7.22
C GLY A 38 4.71 -10.36 8.36
N ALA A 39 4.00 -9.26 8.09
CA ALA A 39 3.17 -8.57 9.06
C ALA A 39 1.68 -8.95 8.90
N VAL A 40 0.91 -8.84 9.99
CA VAL A 40 -0.56 -8.97 9.95
C VAL A 40 -1.15 -7.56 9.81
N PRO A 41 -1.71 -7.19 8.66
CA PRO A 41 -2.28 -5.86 8.46
C PRO A 41 -3.54 -5.68 9.33
N ILE A 42 -3.72 -4.48 9.88
CA ILE A 42 -4.92 -4.08 10.65
C ILE A 42 -5.64 -2.96 9.87
N PRO A 43 -6.26 -3.27 8.71
CA PRO A 43 -6.89 -2.24 7.89
C PRO A 43 -8.19 -1.76 8.54
N GLY A 44 -8.39 -0.43 8.56
CA GLY A 44 -9.64 0.15 9.03
C GLY A 44 -10.78 -0.06 8.01
N ALA A 45 -11.96 -0.42 8.50
CA ALA A 45 -13.18 -0.49 7.70
C ALA A 45 -14.33 0.20 8.45
N ARG A 46 -15.06 1.10 7.77
CA ARG A 46 -16.19 1.83 8.36
C ARG A 46 -17.55 1.23 8.03
N ASN A 47 -17.58 0.31 7.07
CA ASN A 47 -18.79 -0.39 6.61
C ASN A 47 -18.42 -1.78 6.07
N ALA A 48 -19.44 -2.59 5.80
CA ALA A 48 -19.29 -3.96 5.32
C ALA A 48 -18.56 -4.04 3.96
N ASN A 49 -18.85 -3.14 3.03
CA ASN A 49 -18.23 -3.15 1.71
C ASN A 49 -16.71 -2.92 1.79
N MET A 50 -16.24 -2.04 2.69
CA MET A 50 -14.79 -1.86 2.93
C MET A 50 -14.17 -3.09 3.58
N ALA A 51 -14.89 -3.75 4.50
CA ALA A 51 -14.39 -4.97 5.12
C ALA A 51 -14.25 -6.10 4.09
N GLU A 52 -15.23 -6.23 3.19
CA GLU A 52 -15.21 -7.18 2.08
C GLU A 52 -14.08 -6.86 1.08
N ASP A 53 -13.90 -5.59 0.71
CA ASP A 53 -12.80 -5.16 -0.17
C ASP A 53 -11.42 -5.50 0.44
N ASN A 54 -11.22 -5.18 1.73
CA ASN A 54 -10.00 -5.54 2.45
C ASN A 54 -9.78 -7.06 2.49
N PHE A 55 -10.86 -7.84 2.66
CA PHE A 55 -10.79 -9.31 2.69
C PHE A 55 -10.33 -9.89 1.35
N ASN A 56 -10.72 -9.28 0.23
CA ASN A 56 -10.31 -9.68 -1.12
C ASN A 56 -8.82 -9.42 -1.45
N ALA A 57 -8.06 -8.85 -0.51
CA ALA A 57 -6.60 -8.83 -0.54
C ALA A 57 -5.97 -10.21 -0.30
N MET A 58 -6.72 -11.16 0.28
CA MET A 58 -6.28 -12.53 0.54
C MET A 58 -6.58 -13.48 -0.63
N GLY A 59 -6.00 -14.68 -0.59
CA GLY A 59 -6.22 -15.73 -1.60
C GLY A 59 -5.38 -15.58 -2.87
N TRP A 60 -4.50 -14.60 -2.91
CA TRP A 60 -3.49 -14.37 -3.94
C TRP A 60 -2.26 -13.75 -3.29
N ALA A 61 -1.14 -13.67 -4.01
CA ALA A 61 0.09 -13.08 -3.51
C ALA A 61 0.74 -12.26 -4.62
N LEU A 62 1.34 -11.13 -4.22
CA LEU A 62 2.29 -10.44 -5.09
C LEU A 62 3.47 -11.35 -5.39
N SER A 63 3.98 -11.25 -6.61
CA SER A 63 5.26 -11.82 -7.00
C SER A 63 6.40 -11.13 -6.26
N LEU A 64 7.56 -11.79 -6.18
CA LEU A 64 8.75 -11.22 -5.54
C LEU A 64 9.22 -9.95 -6.27
N ASP A 65 9.04 -9.88 -7.59
CA ASP A 65 9.39 -8.71 -8.40
C ASP A 65 8.47 -7.53 -8.10
N GLU A 66 7.16 -7.76 -7.97
CA GLU A 66 6.20 -6.72 -7.57
C GLU A 66 6.47 -6.21 -6.15
N VAL A 67 6.83 -7.10 -5.22
CA VAL A 67 7.23 -6.71 -3.85
C VAL A 67 8.49 -5.86 -3.88
N ALA A 68 9.50 -6.25 -4.66
CA ALA A 68 10.74 -5.50 -4.80
C ALA A 68 10.51 -4.12 -5.43
N GLU A 69 9.65 -4.03 -6.44
CA GLU A 69 9.32 -2.76 -7.08
C GLU A 69 8.59 -1.80 -6.12
N LEU A 70 7.66 -2.31 -5.31
CA LEU A 70 6.97 -1.53 -4.28
C LEU A 70 7.95 -1.06 -3.18
N ASP A 71 8.87 -1.93 -2.76
CA ASP A 71 9.93 -1.58 -1.80
C ASP A 71 10.81 -0.45 -2.36
N ASP A 72 11.26 -0.56 -3.60
CA ASP A 72 12.08 0.46 -4.27
C ASP A 72 11.32 1.79 -4.45
N ALA A 73 10.04 1.72 -4.81
CA ALA A 73 9.20 2.90 -4.94
C ALA A 73 8.96 3.60 -3.60
N SER A 74 8.71 2.83 -2.55
CA SER A 74 8.54 3.34 -1.20
C SER A 74 9.80 3.98 -0.64
N ALA A 75 10.98 3.45 -0.95
CA ALA A 75 12.26 4.01 -0.50
C ALA A 75 12.55 5.42 -1.06
N ARG A 76 11.85 5.80 -2.14
CA ARG A 76 11.94 7.15 -2.74
C ARG A 76 10.92 8.14 -2.18
N CYS A 77 9.98 7.68 -1.36
CA CYS A 77 8.98 8.55 -0.73
C CYS A 77 9.60 9.31 0.45
N GLU A 78 9.13 10.53 0.69
CA GLU A 78 9.48 11.26 1.92
C GLU A 78 9.07 10.43 3.13
N GLU A 79 10.02 10.25 4.06
CA GLU A 79 9.77 9.46 5.26
C GLU A 79 8.70 10.16 6.11
N PHE A 80 7.63 9.44 6.44
CA PHE A 80 6.65 9.92 7.41
C PHE A 80 7.21 9.76 8.82
N SER A 81 8.21 10.58 9.14
CA SER A 81 8.85 10.59 10.45
C SER A 81 7.90 11.12 11.52
N ASN A 82 8.03 10.61 12.75
CA ASN A 82 7.34 11.10 13.94
C ASN A 82 5.81 11.18 13.80
N GLY A 83 5.17 10.29 13.04
CA GLY A 83 3.72 10.34 12.88
C GLY A 83 3.20 11.63 12.21
N GLY A 84 4.06 12.33 11.45
CA GLY A 84 3.73 13.61 10.82
C GLY A 84 3.82 14.82 11.76
N PHE A 85 4.34 14.64 12.97
CA PHE A 85 4.67 15.73 13.89
C PHE A 85 6.07 16.27 13.58
N GLU A 86 6.22 17.59 13.48
CA GLU A 86 7.55 18.22 13.56
C GLU A 86 7.98 18.17 15.02
N LEU A 87 8.99 17.35 15.33
CA LEU A 87 9.62 17.38 16.65
C LEU A 87 10.35 18.72 16.77
N VAL A 88 9.91 19.56 17.71
CA VAL A 88 10.61 20.77 18.16
C VAL A 88 11.80 20.43 19.03
#